data_AF-A0A397V3H9-F1
#
_entry.id   AF-A0A397V3H9-F1
#
_cell.length_a   1.000
_cell.length_b   1.000
_cell.length_c   1.000
_cell.angle_alpha   90.00
_cell.angle_beta   90.00
_cell.angle_gamma   90.00
#
_symmetry.space_group_name_H-M   'P 1'
#
loop_
_entity.id
_entity.type
_entity.pdbx_description
1 polymer ?
#
loop_
_entity_poly.entity_id
_entity_poly.type
_entity_poly.pdbx_seq_one_letter_code
_entity_poly.pdbx_strand_id
1 'polypeptide(L)'
;MKTYIKNFAEILPSTLQYLDLSNIWEGSHVDILLDHCDAPLKNLLISIEYHNSDFIDALIRFCERKKTLNCVNIGCLEYSRSGTSKERFSRYSALNDNYWEEIQSDLEGHVELVEYESILVNLLEEDEIYEFYKLEL
;
A
#
# COMPACT_ATOMS: atom_id res chain seq x y z
N MET A 1 15.91 -6.50 11.07
CA MET A 1 14.61 -6.26 10.38
C MET A 1 14.69 -5.04 9.49
N LYS A 2 14.86 -3.81 10.04
CA LYS A 2 15.01 -2.55 9.26
C LYS A 2 15.99 -2.60 8.08
N THR A 3 17.19 -3.16 8.27
CA THR A 3 18.19 -3.31 7.19
C THR A 3 17.71 -4.21 6.05
N TYR A 4 16.95 -5.27 6.34
CA TYR A 4 16.41 -6.15 5.30
C TYR A 4 15.31 -5.46 4.49
N ILE A 5 14.47 -4.65 5.15
CA ILE A 5 13.42 -3.88 4.47
C ILE A 5 14.02 -2.81 3.57
N LYS A 6 15.05 -2.11 4.05
CA LYS A 6 15.81 -1.17 3.22
C LYS A 6 16.42 -1.86 2.00
N ASN A 7 17.16 -2.96 2.20
CA ASN A 7 17.77 -3.70 1.10
C ASN A 7 16.70 -4.22 0.12
N PHE A 8 15.56 -4.69 0.63
CA PHE A 8 14.43 -5.13 -0.18
C PHE A 8 13.91 -3.99 -1.07
N ALA A 9 13.73 -2.79 -0.50
CA ALA A 9 13.28 -1.62 -1.26
C ALA A 9 14.28 -1.21 -2.37
N GLU A 10 15.59 -1.30 -2.08
CA GLU A 10 16.65 -0.96 -3.03
C GLU A 10 16.80 -1.98 -4.17
N ILE A 11 16.35 -3.23 -4.00
CA ILE A 11 16.36 -4.25 -5.06
C ILE A 11 15.06 -4.35 -5.86
N LEU A 12 14.02 -3.58 -5.50
CA LEU A 12 12.77 -3.57 -6.26
C LEU A 12 13.05 -3.18 -7.72
N PRO A 13 12.44 -3.86 -8.71
CA PRO A 13 12.67 -3.54 -10.11
C PRO A 13 12.38 -2.07 -10.42
N SER A 14 13.24 -1.41 -11.19
CA SER A 14 13.04 -0.02 -11.61
C SER A 14 11.84 0.17 -12.54
N THR A 15 11.23 -0.92 -13.02
CA THR A 15 10.01 -0.94 -13.84
C THR A 15 8.77 -1.30 -13.03
N LEU A 16 8.89 -1.56 -11.73
CA LEU A 16 7.76 -1.96 -10.89
C LEU A 16 6.79 -0.79 -10.74
N GLN A 17 5.56 -0.99 -11.20
CA GLN A 17 4.47 0.01 -11.16
C GLN A 17 3.33 -0.37 -10.21
N TYR A 18 3.28 -1.63 -9.79
CA TYR A 18 2.30 -2.14 -8.84
C TYR A 18 3.04 -2.81 -7.68
N LEU A 19 2.67 -2.48 -6.45
CA LEU A 19 3.20 -3.12 -5.25
C LEU A 19 2.07 -3.49 -4.31
N ASP A 20 2.05 -4.76 -3.91
CA ASP A 20 1.07 -5.32 -2.98
C ASP A 20 1.76 -5.66 -1.65
N LEU A 21 1.42 -4.91 -0.61
CA LEU A 21 1.88 -5.10 0.78
C LEU A 21 0.73 -5.54 1.70
N SER A 22 -0.38 -6.04 1.13
CA SER A 22 -1.61 -6.42 1.85
C SER A 22 -1.44 -7.48 2.93
N ASN A 23 -0.44 -8.35 2.79
CA ASN A 23 -0.19 -9.47 3.69
C ASN A 23 1.04 -9.24 4.58
N ILE A 24 1.61 -8.04 4.61
CA ILE A 24 2.74 -7.73 5.49
C ILE A 24 2.20 -7.37 6.87
N TRP A 25 2.33 -8.30 7.83
CA TRP A 25 1.86 -8.14 9.22
C TRP A 25 2.82 -7.34 10.12
N GLU A 26 2.24 -6.67 11.14
CA GLU A 26 2.78 -6.14 12.41
C GLU A 26 4.21 -5.58 12.42
N GLY A 27 4.35 -4.28 12.74
CA GLY A 27 5.66 -3.62 12.82
C GLY A 27 6.30 -3.41 11.44
N SER A 28 5.46 -3.39 10.40
CA SER A 28 5.88 -3.24 9.02
C SER A 28 6.61 -1.90 8.87
N HIS A 29 7.90 -1.98 8.59
CA HIS A 29 8.74 -0.82 8.32
C HIS A 29 8.45 -0.28 6.91
N VAL A 30 7.17 -0.10 6.58
CA VAL A 30 6.71 0.40 5.29
C VAL A 30 7.20 1.82 5.09
N ASP A 31 7.27 2.60 6.16
CA ASP A 31 7.95 3.90 6.18
C ASP A 31 9.37 3.79 5.59
N ILE A 32 10.16 2.83 6.07
CA ILE A 32 11.52 2.55 5.56
C ILE A 32 11.47 2.04 4.12
N LEU A 33 10.52 1.16 3.78
CA LEU A 33 10.36 0.66 2.42
C LEU A 33 10.11 1.82 1.45
N LEU A 34 9.16 2.71 1.77
CA LEU A 34 8.80 3.85 0.93
C LEU A 34 9.93 4.87 0.85
N ASP A 35 10.64 5.15 1.95
CA ASP A 35 11.79 6.07 1.93
C ASP A 35 12.95 5.54 1.06
N HIS A 36 13.09 4.22 0.91
CA HIS A 36 14.16 3.60 0.12
C HIS A 36 13.74 3.02 -1.24
N CYS A 37 12.44 2.94 -1.52
CA CYS A 37 11.92 2.43 -2.78
C CYS A 37 12.20 3.42 -3.91
N ASP A 38 12.92 2.96 -4.93
CA ASP A 38 13.21 3.76 -6.11
C ASP A 38 12.28 3.50 -7.30
N ALA A 39 11.44 2.48 -7.21
CA ALA A 39 10.50 2.10 -8.27
C ALA A 39 9.42 3.16 -8.54
N PRO A 40 9.03 3.36 -9.81
CA PRO A 40 7.99 4.31 -10.23
C PRO A 40 6.59 3.73 -10.01
N LEU A 41 6.25 3.44 -8.75
CA LEU A 41 4.94 2.89 -8.39
C LEU A 41 3.82 3.82 -8.87
N LYS A 42 2.81 3.23 -9.52
CA LYS A 42 1.54 3.86 -9.91
C LYS A 42 0.40 3.46 -9.00
N ASN A 43 0.45 2.22 -8.52
CA ASN A 43 -0.57 1.60 -7.70
C ASN A 43 0.09 0.94 -6.48
N LEU A 44 -0.43 1.21 -5.28
CA LEU A 44 0.03 0.62 -4.03
C LEU A 44 -1.16 0.06 -3.26
N LEU A 45 -1.08 -1.21 -2.88
CA LEU A 45 -2.03 -1.84 -1.98
C LEU A 45 -1.33 -2.09 -0.64
N ILE A 46 -1.96 -1.68 0.46
CA ILE A 46 -1.36 -1.83 1.78
C ILE A 46 -2.39 -2.06 2.87
N SER A 47 -2.05 -2.86 3.87
CA SER A 47 -2.82 -2.97 5.11
C SER A 47 -2.16 -2.26 6.27
N ILE A 48 -2.97 -1.59 7.08
CA ILE A 48 -2.56 -0.99 8.37
C ILE A 48 -3.52 -1.46 9.48
N GLU A 49 -3.03 -1.51 10.71
CA GLU A 49 -3.83 -1.90 11.89
C GLU A 49 -4.48 -0.68 12.56
N TYR A 50 -3.84 0.48 12.49
CA TYR A 50 -4.26 1.75 13.09
C TYR A 50 -3.61 2.91 12.33
N HIS A 51 -4.12 4.15 12.51
CA HIS A 51 -3.49 5.36 11.96
C HIS A 51 -2.03 5.45 12.44
N ASN A 52 -1.10 5.57 11.50
CA ASN A 52 0.32 5.63 11.78
C ASN A 52 0.95 6.82 11.05
N SER A 53 1.27 7.87 11.79
CA SER A 53 1.87 9.10 11.25
C SER A 53 3.18 8.85 10.51
N ASP A 54 4.02 7.92 10.98
CA ASP A 54 5.30 7.64 10.32
C ASP A 54 5.08 7.06 8.91
N PHE A 55 4.06 6.20 8.76
CA PHE A 55 3.65 5.66 7.47
C PHE A 55 3.06 6.74 6.57
N ILE A 56 2.14 7.56 7.09
CA ILE A 56 1.49 8.63 6.33
C ILE A 56 2.54 9.64 5.82
N ASP A 57 3.45 10.07 6.69
CA ASP A 57 4.52 10.99 6.32
C ASP A 57 5.45 10.38 5.26
N ALA A 58 5.79 9.09 5.38
CA ALA A 58 6.60 8.39 4.39
C ALA A 58 5.88 8.24 3.05
N LEU A 59 4.57 7.99 3.06
CA LEU A 59 3.76 7.94 1.84
C LEU A 59 3.71 9.30 1.15
N ILE A 60 3.51 10.39 1.90
CA ILE A 60 3.55 11.76 1.37
C ILE A 60 4.93 12.06 0.76
N ARG A 61 6.02 11.80 1.48
CA ARG A 61 7.39 11.97 0.95
C ARG A 61 7.61 11.15 -0.31
N PHE A 62 7.09 9.93 -0.37
CA PHE A 62 7.17 9.08 -1.56
C PHE A 62 6.43 9.72 -2.74
N CYS A 63 5.19 10.17 -2.54
CA CYS A 63 4.39 10.86 -3.56
C CYS A 63 5.10 12.10 -4.09
N GLU A 64 5.65 12.94 -3.21
CA GLU A 64 6.38 14.16 -3.59
C GLU A 64 7.66 13.86 -4.38
N ARG A 65 8.41 12.83 -3.96
CA ARG A 65 9.68 12.43 -4.58
C ARG A 65 9.49 11.74 -5.91
N LYS A 66 8.54 10.80 -6.00
CA LYS A 66 8.35 9.95 -7.19
C LYS A 66 7.36 10.54 -8.17
N LYS A 67 6.28 11.18 -7.70
CA LYS A 67 5.23 11.80 -8.53
C LYS A 67 4.58 10.85 -9.55
N THR A 68 4.75 9.54 -9.36
CA THR A 68 4.18 8.49 -10.23
C THR A 68 3.02 7.78 -9.58
N LEU A 69 2.89 7.86 -8.25
CA LEU A 69 1.87 7.16 -7.50
C LEU A 69 0.52 7.86 -7.70
N ASN A 70 -0.36 7.21 -8.44
CA ASN A 70 -1.68 7.75 -8.76
C ASN A 70 -2.69 7.31 -7.71
N CYS A 71 -2.71 6.01 -7.42
CA CYS A 71 -3.75 5.37 -6.64
C CYS A 71 -3.16 4.55 -5.49
N VAL A 72 -3.78 4.66 -4.31
CA VAL A 72 -3.47 3.85 -3.14
C VAL A 72 -4.76 3.25 -2.60
N ASN A 73 -4.72 1.99 -2.21
CA ASN A 73 -5.78 1.39 -1.42
C ASN A 73 -5.20 0.95 -0.08
N ILE A 74 -5.85 1.39 1.00
CA ILE A 74 -5.44 1.13 2.37
C ILE A 74 -6.54 0.29 3.03
N GLY A 75 -6.21 -0.94 3.38
CA GLY A 75 -7.10 -1.85 4.11
C GLY A 75 -6.84 -1.85 5.61
N CYS A 76 -7.86 -2.18 6.39
CA CYS A 76 -7.74 -2.42 7.82
C CYS A 76 -7.46 -3.89 8.11
N LEU A 77 -6.43 -4.17 8.91
CA LEU A 77 -6.25 -5.49 9.53
C LEU A 77 -7.05 -5.55 10.84
N GLU A 78 -8.32 -5.97 10.77
CA GLU A 78 -9.03 -6.33 12.00
C GLU A 78 -8.50 -7.66 12.56
N TYR A 79 -8.12 -7.66 13.85
CA TYR A 79 -7.70 -8.86 14.59
C TYR A 79 -8.80 -9.94 14.70
N SER A 80 -10.05 -9.62 14.36
CA SER A 80 -11.17 -10.56 14.30
C SER A 80 -11.24 -11.30 12.96
N ARG A 81 -10.54 -12.44 12.93
CA ARG A 81 -10.77 -13.66 12.12
C ARG A 81 -11.90 -13.62 11.07
N SER A 82 -11.51 -14.01 9.85
CA SER A 82 -12.30 -14.65 8.77
C SER A 82 -12.71 -13.84 7.53
N GLY A 83 -12.14 -12.66 7.30
CA GLY A 83 -12.32 -11.94 6.03
C GLY A 83 -11.35 -12.41 4.94
N THR A 84 -11.87 -12.67 3.73
CA THR A 84 -11.09 -12.79 2.49
C THR A 84 -10.28 -11.51 2.22
N SER A 85 -9.20 -11.59 1.44
CA SER A 85 -8.41 -10.40 1.05
C SER A 85 -9.31 -9.30 0.47
N LYS A 86 -10.28 -9.68 -0.37
CA LYS A 86 -11.29 -8.78 -0.89
C LYS A 86 -12.03 -8.02 0.22
N GLU A 87 -12.53 -8.72 1.23
CA GLU A 87 -13.29 -8.10 2.34
C GLU A 87 -12.46 -7.11 3.18
N ARG A 88 -11.13 -7.28 3.26
CA ARG A 88 -10.21 -6.36 3.96
C ARG A 88 -10.03 -5.02 3.23
N PHE A 89 -10.17 -5.03 1.91
CA PHE A 89 -9.91 -3.87 1.04
C PHE A 89 -11.15 -3.30 0.37
N SER A 90 -12.26 -4.05 0.37
CA SER A 90 -13.56 -3.63 -0.16
C SER A 90 -14.41 -2.87 0.87
N ARG A 91 -13.94 -2.74 2.11
CA ARG A 91 -14.63 -1.99 3.17
C ARG A 91 -13.76 -0.83 3.62
N TYR A 92 -14.03 0.36 3.08
CA TYR A 92 -13.61 1.61 3.72
C TYR A 92 -14.12 1.72 5.16
N SER A 93 -15.23 1.05 5.48
CA SER A 93 -15.95 1.07 6.77
C SER A 93 -15.38 0.15 7.86
N ALA A 94 -14.20 -0.47 7.67
CA ALA A 94 -13.57 -1.36 8.66
C ALA A 94 -12.41 -0.70 9.42
N LEU A 95 -11.92 0.47 8.96
CA LEU A 95 -11.24 1.37 9.87
C LEU A 95 -12.33 2.00 10.72
N ASN A 96 -12.24 1.86 12.05
CA ASN A 96 -13.11 2.57 12.98
C ASN A 96 -13.24 4.03 12.49
N ASP A 97 -14.45 4.48 12.14
CA ASP A 97 -14.72 5.63 11.22
C ASP A 97 -13.80 6.85 11.45
N ASN A 98 -13.42 7.10 12.71
CA ASN A 98 -12.48 8.15 13.13
C ASN A 98 -11.11 8.14 12.40
N TYR A 99 -10.48 6.98 12.20
CA TYR A 99 -9.14 6.94 11.58
C TYR A 99 -9.19 7.14 10.07
N TRP A 100 -10.29 6.74 9.44
CA TRP A 100 -10.42 6.87 8.01
C TRP A 100 -10.52 8.33 7.58
N GLU A 101 -11.30 9.12 8.32
CA GLU A 101 -11.38 10.58 8.10
C GLU A 101 -10.01 11.25 8.27
N GLU A 102 -9.24 10.84 9.28
CA GLU A 102 -7.87 11.34 9.51
C GLU A 102 -6.94 10.97 8.32
N ILE A 103 -6.93 9.71 7.88
CA ILE A 103 -6.09 9.27 6.74
C ILE A 103 -6.50 9.99 5.45
N GLN A 104 -7.80 10.13 5.19
CA GLN A 104 -8.29 10.86 4.03
C GLN A 104 -7.85 12.32 4.07
N SER A 105 -7.96 12.97 5.24
CA SER A 105 -7.54 14.35 5.43
C SER A 105 -6.03 14.51 5.24
N ASP A 106 -5.22 13.59 5.76
CA ASP A 106 -3.76 13.67 5.67
C ASP A 106 -3.24 13.46 4.24
N LEU A 107 -3.91 12.60 3.47
CA LEU A 107 -3.52 12.26 2.09
C LEU A 107 -4.19 13.13 1.03
N GLU A 108 -5.10 14.03 1.41
CA GLU A 108 -5.81 14.93 0.51
C GLU A 108 -4.82 15.77 -0.31
N GLY A 109 -4.95 15.72 -1.65
CA GLY A 109 -4.08 16.44 -2.57
C GLY A 109 -2.70 15.81 -2.80
N HIS A 110 -2.36 14.72 -2.10
CA HIS A 110 -1.10 14.00 -2.28
C HIS A 110 -1.25 12.73 -3.12
N VAL A 111 -2.32 11.96 -2.92
CA VAL A 111 -2.58 10.71 -3.65
C VAL A 111 -4.06 10.35 -3.64
N GLU A 112 -4.55 9.69 -4.69
CA GLU A 112 -5.94 9.24 -4.75
C GLU A 112 -6.11 7.96 -3.94
N LEU A 113 -7.01 8.00 -2.96
CA LEU A 113 -7.48 6.80 -2.26
C LEU A 113 -8.59 6.16 -3.10
N VAL A 114 -8.39 4.90 -3.50
CA VAL A 114 -9.31 4.18 -4.39
C VAL A 114 -9.73 2.84 -3.81
N GLU A 115 -10.82 2.26 -4.33
CA GLU A 115 -11.30 0.94 -3.93
C GLU A 115 -10.36 -0.16 -4.41
N TYR A 116 -10.40 -1.31 -3.74
CA TYR A 116 -9.59 -2.47 -4.11
C TYR A 116 -9.82 -2.86 -5.56
N GLU A 117 -11.09 -2.89 -5.97
CA GLU A 117 -11.52 -3.18 -7.33
C GLU A 117 -10.89 -2.21 -8.34
N SER A 118 -10.74 -0.93 -8.02
CA SER A 118 -10.13 0.06 -8.90
C SER A 118 -8.63 -0.17 -9.12
N ILE A 119 -7.95 -0.78 -8.15
CA ILE A 119 -6.54 -1.18 -8.29
C ILE A 119 -6.42 -2.48 -9.10
N LEU A 120 -7.36 -3.41 -8.94
CA LEU A 120 -7.36 -4.68 -9.67
C LEU A 120 -7.76 -4.55 -11.15
N VAL A 121 -8.61 -3.58 -11.51
CA VAL A 121 -9.04 -3.37 -12.91
C VAL A 121 -7.86 -2.93 -13.78
N ASN A 122 -6.87 -2.23 -13.23
CA ASN A 122 -5.62 -1.89 -13.95
C ASN A 122 -4.69 -3.09 -14.17
N LEU A 123 -4.93 -4.24 -13.54
CA LEU A 123 -4.12 -5.47 -13.68
C LEU A 123 -4.75 -6.48 -14.66
N LEU A 124 -5.98 -6.24 -15.13
CA LEU A 124 -6.73 -7.15 -16.00
C LEU A 124 -6.98 -6.59 -17.40
N GLU A 125 -6.66 -5.32 -17.66
CA GLU A 125 -6.79 -4.71 -19.01
C GLU A 125 -5.53 -4.84 -19.88
N GLU A 126 -4.41 -5.34 -19.36
CA GLU A 126 -3.26 -5.73 -20.18
C GLU A 126 -3.04 -7.25 -20.06
N ASP A 127 -3.42 -7.95 -21.13
CA ASP A 127 -3.30 -9.39 -21.32
C ASP A 127 -1.89 -9.93 -21.01
N GLU A 128 -1.88 -11.15 -20.47
CA GLU A 128 -0.76 -12.07 -20.22
C GLU A 128 0.06 -11.89 -18.91
N ILE A 129 -0.39 -12.63 -17.90
CA ILE A 129 0.46 -13.34 -16.91
C ILE A 129 1.41 -12.43 -16.13
N TYR A 130 0.88 -11.67 -15.17
CA TYR A 130 1.72 -11.24 -14.05
C TYR A 130 1.87 -12.40 -13.07
N GLU A 131 3.06 -13.01 -13.10
CA GLU A 131 3.56 -13.79 -11.97
C GLU A 131 3.44 -12.93 -10.71
N PHE A 132 2.51 -13.32 -9.84
CA PHE A 132 2.47 -12.83 -8.47
C PHE A 132 3.84 -13.07 -7.86
N TYR A 133 4.59 -12.01 -7.57
CA TYR A 133 5.56 -12.06 -6.48
C TYR A 133 4.78 -12.13 -5.18
N LYS A 134 4.14 -13.27 -4.94
CA LYS A 134 3.70 -13.68 -3.61
C LYS A 134 4.99 -14.01 -2.87
N LEU A 135 5.63 -12.99 -2.32
CA LEU A 135 6.74 -13.16 -1.39
C LEU A 135 6.16 -13.79 -0.13
N GLU A 136 6.13 -15.12 -0.10
CA GLU A 136 6.05 -15.87 1.15
C GLU A 136 7.39 -15.67 1.88
N LEU A 137 7.39 -14.73 2.84
CA LEU A 137 8.43 -14.61 3.85
C LEU A 137 8.21 -15.65 4.96
#